data_AF-A0A5N5D4G4-F1
#
_entry.id   AF-A0A5N5D4G4-F1
#
_cell.length_a   1.000
_cell.length_b   1.000
_cell.length_c   1.000
_cell.angle_alpha   90.00
_cell.angle_beta   90.00
_cell.angle_gamma   90.00
#
_symmetry.space_group_name_H-M   'P 1'
#
loop_
_entity.id
_entity.type
_entity.pdbx_description
1 polymer ?
#
loop_
_entity_poly.entity_id
_entity_poly.type
_entity_poly.pdbx_seq_one_letter_code
_entity_poly.pdbx_strand_id
1 'polypeptide(L)'
;MLTRTIGIMQPTKVVQFFCGRHTSSSDPLGGPNGLIRGILAQLLRLGNFNLSFIDSRTPKEYIQRHSLGQLTDTLKRLVRQLDRHVILFIFVDGVSLLERGEWIQDLNKVMYDLRELTWDKTVAATVKIIVTNPGKSRGLGSCIASEDRVLVPYLPSIGDGKLTDRMVNKEFHTLRGNPAVRQEPEAFNDIDSEGEFDLDWLL
;
A
#
# COMPACT_ATOMS: atom_id res chain seq x y z
N MET A 1 12.43 13.25 -7.68
CA MET A 1 13.59 12.70 -8.42
C MET A 1 13.57 11.17 -8.50
N LEU A 2 13.32 10.45 -7.41
CA LEU A 2 13.33 8.97 -7.39
C LEU A 2 12.39 8.29 -8.41
N THR A 3 11.12 8.70 -8.46
CA THR A 3 10.12 8.10 -9.36
C THR A 3 10.45 8.30 -10.84
N ARG A 4 11.07 9.44 -11.19
CA ARG A 4 11.51 9.74 -12.55
C ARG A 4 12.68 8.85 -12.98
N THR A 5 13.65 8.62 -12.12
CA THR A 5 14.81 7.77 -12.43
C THR A 5 14.40 6.30 -12.58
N ILE A 6 13.57 5.79 -11.67
CA ILE A 6 13.06 4.41 -11.73
C ILE A 6 12.23 4.19 -13.00
N GLY A 7 11.39 5.15 -13.39
CA GLY A 7 10.57 5.05 -14.60
C GLY A 7 11.34 5.02 -15.92
N ILE A 8 12.63 5.34 -15.92
CA ILE A 8 13.49 5.27 -17.13
C ILE A 8 14.10 3.87 -17.30
N MET A 9 14.20 3.09 -16.21
CA MET A 9 14.74 1.73 -16.25
C MET A 9 13.70 0.80 -16.89
N GLN A 10 13.86 0.41 -18.16
CA GLN A 10 12.96 -0.58 -18.75
C GLN A 10 13.22 -1.98 -18.19
N PRO A 11 12.17 -2.81 -17.95
CA PRO A 11 10.74 -2.58 -18.20
C PRO A 11 9.96 -2.13 -16.95
N THR A 12 10.41 -1.06 -16.27
CA THR A 12 9.78 -0.56 -15.03
C THR A 12 8.62 0.38 -15.32
N LYS A 13 7.55 0.22 -14.56
CA LYS A 13 6.35 1.06 -14.57
C LYS A 13 6.20 1.69 -13.19
N VAL A 14 5.84 2.97 -13.14
CA VAL A 14 5.72 3.71 -11.88
C VAL A 14 4.39 4.43 -11.83
N VAL A 15 3.65 4.22 -10.75
CA VAL A 15 2.46 4.97 -10.39
C VAL A 15 2.65 5.57 -9.00
N GLN A 16 2.12 6.76 -8.78
CA GLN A 16 2.35 7.50 -7.53
C GLN A 16 1.11 8.26 -7.08
N PHE A 17 0.84 8.27 -5.79
CA PHE A 17 -0.23 9.06 -5.17
C PHE A 17 0.35 9.87 -4.01
N PHE A 18 0.23 11.19 -4.08
CA PHE A 18 0.71 12.10 -3.05
C PHE A 18 -0.46 12.57 -2.20
N CYS A 19 -0.68 11.93 -1.05
CA CYS A 19 -1.83 12.21 -0.19
C CYS A 19 -1.90 13.68 0.23
N GLY A 20 -0.75 14.34 0.41
CA GLY A 20 -0.67 15.78 0.72
C GLY A 20 -1.31 16.70 -0.32
N ARG A 21 -1.36 16.28 -1.59
CA ARG A 21 -2.01 17.04 -2.66
C ARG A 21 -3.53 16.91 -2.65
N HIS A 22 -4.08 15.99 -1.87
CA HIS A 22 -5.49 15.62 -1.86
C HIS A 22 -6.13 15.76 -0.47
N THR A 23 -5.75 16.81 0.26
CA THR A 23 -6.18 17.06 1.64
C THR A 23 -7.38 18.01 1.76
N SER A 24 -7.77 18.67 0.67
CA SER A 24 -8.95 19.55 0.65
C SER A 24 -10.23 18.73 0.76
N SER A 25 -11.22 19.23 1.52
CA SER A 25 -12.53 18.61 1.67
C SER A 25 -13.33 18.58 0.36
N SER A 26 -13.01 19.46 -0.59
CA SER A 26 -13.63 19.52 -1.92
C SER A 26 -12.80 18.81 -3.00
N ASP A 27 -11.71 18.12 -2.63
CA ASP A 27 -10.88 17.42 -3.62
C ASP A 27 -11.62 16.17 -4.14
N PRO A 28 -11.87 16.06 -5.46
CA PRO A 28 -12.52 14.88 -6.04
C PRO A 28 -11.69 13.58 -5.90
N LEU A 29 -10.42 13.67 -5.53
CA LEU A 29 -9.50 12.57 -5.22
C LEU A 29 -9.13 12.53 -3.73
N GLY A 30 -9.92 13.15 -2.85
CA GLY A 30 -9.78 12.97 -1.40
C GLY A 30 -10.02 11.52 -0.96
N GLY A 31 -9.26 11.07 0.03
CA GLY A 31 -9.49 9.80 0.72
C GLY A 31 -9.05 8.53 -0.03
N PRO A 32 -9.35 7.34 0.53
CA PRO A 32 -8.95 6.04 -0.02
C PRO A 32 -9.47 5.78 -1.44
N ASN A 33 -10.67 6.30 -1.73
CA ASN A 33 -11.26 6.21 -3.05
C ASN A 33 -10.43 6.95 -4.12
N GLY A 34 -10.04 8.18 -3.81
CA GLY A 34 -9.19 8.98 -4.67
C GLY A 34 -7.80 8.39 -4.88
N LEU A 35 -7.24 7.73 -3.85
CA LEU A 35 -5.99 6.98 -3.95
C LEU A 35 -6.08 5.90 -5.05
N ILE A 36 -7.07 5.00 -4.98
CA ILE A 36 -7.21 3.93 -5.98
C ILE A 36 -7.51 4.51 -7.37
N ARG A 37 -8.37 5.53 -7.47
CA ARG A 37 -8.68 6.18 -8.75
C ARG A 37 -7.44 6.82 -9.38
N GLY A 38 -6.60 7.48 -8.57
CA GLY A 38 -5.35 8.07 -9.00
C GLY A 38 -4.35 7.03 -9.51
N ILE A 39 -4.24 5.88 -8.83
CA ILE A 39 -3.41 4.75 -9.27
C ILE A 39 -3.95 4.18 -10.59
N LEU A 40 -5.25 3.87 -10.67
CA LEU A 40 -5.90 3.34 -11.86
C LEU A 40 -5.70 4.25 -13.09
N ALA A 41 -5.92 5.55 -12.93
CA ALA A 41 -5.79 6.52 -14.02
C ALA A 41 -4.36 6.64 -14.55
N GLN A 42 -3.35 6.38 -13.71
CA GLN A 42 -1.96 6.30 -14.13
C GLN A 42 -1.66 4.95 -14.78
N LEU A 43 -2.12 3.84 -14.18
CA LEU A 43 -1.90 2.50 -14.71
C LEU A 43 -2.45 2.36 -16.14
N LEU A 44 -3.69 2.82 -16.38
CA LEU A 44 -4.32 2.83 -17.70
C LEU A 44 -3.56 3.65 -18.76
N ARG A 45 -2.72 4.60 -18.36
CA ARG A 45 -1.87 5.37 -19.29
C ARG A 45 -0.56 4.66 -19.63
N LEU A 46 -0.17 3.64 -18.87
CA LEU A 46 1.14 2.99 -18.99
C LEU A 46 1.17 1.82 -19.98
N GLY A 47 0.01 1.38 -20.48
CA GLY A 47 -0.11 0.27 -21.41
C GLY A 47 -1.53 0.10 -21.97
N ASN A 48 -1.67 -0.86 -22.87
CA ASN A 48 -2.95 -1.25 -23.43
C ASN A 48 -3.51 -2.41 -22.60
N PHE A 49 -4.65 -2.20 -21.95
CA PHE A 49 -5.32 -3.22 -21.17
C PHE A 49 -6.57 -3.70 -21.88
N ASN A 50 -6.87 -4.99 -21.73
CA ASN A 50 -8.18 -5.50 -22.06
C ASN A 50 -9.18 -5.08 -20.98
N LEU A 51 -10.15 -4.25 -21.36
CA LEU A 51 -11.20 -3.72 -20.48
C LEU A 51 -12.53 -4.46 -20.61
N SER A 52 -12.59 -5.57 -21.36
CA SER A 52 -13.83 -6.32 -21.59
C SER A 52 -14.49 -6.83 -20.31
N PHE A 53 -13.73 -6.94 -19.21
CA PHE A 53 -14.26 -7.32 -17.90
C PHE A 53 -15.18 -6.26 -17.27
N ILE A 54 -15.17 -5.03 -17.79
CA ILE A 54 -16.01 -3.91 -17.33
C ILE A 54 -17.25 -3.74 -18.21
N ASP A 55 -17.33 -4.39 -19.37
CA ASP A 55 -18.38 -4.14 -20.37
C ASP A 55 -19.79 -4.58 -19.94
N SER A 56 -19.91 -5.34 -18.85
CA SER A 56 -21.22 -5.62 -18.27
C SER A 56 -21.78 -4.40 -17.52
N ARG A 57 -23.11 -4.26 -17.54
CA ARG A 57 -23.82 -3.11 -16.96
C ARG A 57 -23.48 -2.89 -15.48
N THR A 58 -23.38 -3.97 -14.72
CA THR A 58 -23.20 -3.92 -13.26
C THR A 58 -21.83 -3.38 -12.84
N PRO A 59 -20.66 -3.92 -13.28
CA PRO A 59 -19.36 -3.32 -12.98
C PRO A 59 -19.21 -1.87 -13.45
N LYS A 60 -19.76 -1.54 -14.63
CA LYS A 60 -19.72 -0.18 -15.17
C LYS A 60 -20.42 0.82 -14.25
N GLU A 61 -21.62 0.48 -13.76
CA GLU A 61 -22.37 1.33 -12.82
C GLU A 61 -21.61 1.50 -11.49
N TYR A 62 -21.00 0.44 -10.95
CA TYR A 62 -20.21 0.53 -9.72
C TYR A 62 -18.93 1.35 -9.87
N ILE A 63 -18.25 1.28 -11.02
CA ILE A 63 -17.08 2.13 -11.31
C ILE A 63 -17.50 3.59 -11.42
N GLN A 64 -18.62 3.87 -12.11
CA GLN A 64 -19.14 5.24 -12.24
C GLN A 64 -19.54 5.86 -10.91
N ARG A 65 -20.05 5.04 -9.98
CA ARG A 65 -20.36 5.44 -8.60
C ARG A 65 -19.14 5.46 -7.68
N HIS A 66 -17.95 5.17 -8.21
CA HIS A 66 -16.71 5.05 -7.45
C HIS A 66 -16.82 4.07 -6.28
N SER A 67 -17.46 2.91 -6.48
CA SER A 67 -17.47 1.86 -5.46
C SER A 67 -16.05 1.38 -5.19
N LEU A 68 -15.58 1.50 -3.94
CA LEU A 68 -14.21 1.16 -3.58
C LEU A 68 -13.85 -0.29 -3.92
N GLY A 69 -14.74 -1.24 -3.61
CA GLY A 69 -14.54 -2.66 -3.92
C GLY A 69 -14.37 -2.91 -5.41
N GLN A 70 -15.20 -2.28 -6.25
CA GLN A 70 -15.11 -2.46 -7.70
C GLN A 70 -13.86 -1.78 -8.28
N LEU A 71 -13.46 -0.63 -7.75
CA LEU A 71 -12.23 0.04 -8.16
C LEU A 71 -11.01 -0.81 -7.82
N THR A 72 -10.97 -1.42 -6.64
CA THR A 72 -9.86 -2.28 -6.24
C THR A 72 -9.83 -3.59 -7.03
N ASP A 73 -10.98 -4.22 -7.30
CA ASP A 73 -11.06 -5.38 -8.21
C ASP A 73 -10.55 -5.03 -9.61
N THR A 74 -10.94 -3.86 -10.12
CA THR A 74 -10.45 -3.34 -11.40
C THR A 74 -8.92 -3.20 -11.38
N LEU A 75 -8.36 -2.64 -10.31
CA LEU A 75 -6.91 -2.51 -10.17
C LEU A 75 -6.21 -3.87 -10.22
N LYS A 76 -6.69 -4.86 -9.44
CA LYS A 76 -6.14 -6.22 -9.44
C LYS A 76 -6.17 -6.84 -10.84
N ARG A 77 -7.29 -6.71 -11.56
CA ARG A 77 -7.44 -7.22 -12.93
C ARG A 77 -6.48 -6.55 -13.93
N LEU A 78 -6.24 -5.25 -13.81
CA LEU A 78 -5.28 -4.56 -14.68
C LEU A 78 -3.85 -5.00 -14.36
N VAL A 79 -3.48 -5.10 -13.08
CA VAL A 79 -2.13 -5.52 -12.67
C VAL A 79 -1.82 -6.96 -13.10
N ARG A 80 -2.80 -7.87 -13.07
CA ARG A 80 -2.65 -9.25 -13.58
C ARG A 80 -2.38 -9.35 -15.09
N GLN A 81 -2.70 -8.31 -15.86
CA GLN A 81 -2.41 -8.27 -17.29
C GLN A 81 -0.98 -7.81 -17.61
N LEU A 82 -0.20 -7.38 -16.61
CA LEU A 82 1.17 -6.95 -16.84
C LEU A 82 2.09 -8.14 -17.13
N ASP A 83 2.99 -7.97 -18.11
CA ASP A 83 3.96 -8.99 -18.50
C ASP A 83 4.91 -9.36 -17.36
N ARG A 84 5.39 -10.61 -17.36
CA ARG A 84 6.31 -11.14 -16.33
C ARG A 84 7.59 -10.35 -16.15
N HIS A 85 8.05 -9.67 -17.20
CA HIS A 85 9.27 -8.87 -17.14
C HIS A 85 9.05 -7.51 -16.46
N VAL A 86 7.81 -7.03 -16.37
CA VAL A 86 7.49 -5.71 -15.81
C VAL A 86 7.73 -5.68 -14.30
N ILE A 87 8.33 -4.58 -13.85
CA ILE A 87 8.38 -4.22 -12.43
C ILE A 87 7.45 -3.01 -12.22
N LEU A 88 6.37 -3.18 -11.48
CA LEU A 88 5.45 -2.10 -11.14
C LEU A 88 5.79 -1.55 -9.74
N PHE A 89 6.18 -0.29 -9.69
CA PHE A 89 6.29 0.45 -8.43
C PHE A 89 5.03 1.28 -8.17
N ILE A 90 4.45 1.10 -6.99
CA ILE A 90 3.33 1.89 -6.47
C ILE A 90 3.84 2.73 -5.30
N PHE A 91 3.88 4.04 -5.48
CA PHE A 91 4.24 4.98 -4.42
C PHE A 91 3.00 5.58 -3.79
N VAL A 92 2.85 5.46 -2.47
CA VAL A 92 1.83 6.14 -1.68
C VAL A 92 2.53 7.05 -0.69
N ASP A 93 2.57 8.35 -0.99
CA ASP A 93 3.31 9.33 -0.22
C ASP A 93 2.42 10.07 0.78
N GLY A 94 2.80 10.05 2.07
CA GLY A 94 2.08 10.76 3.13
C GLY A 94 0.79 10.08 3.59
N VAL A 95 0.77 8.75 3.67
CA VAL A 95 -0.44 7.94 3.95
C VAL A 95 -1.18 8.33 5.23
N SER A 96 -0.48 8.83 6.26
CA SER A 96 -1.10 9.29 7.51
C SER A 96 -2.12 10.42 7.33
N LEU A 97 -2.01 11.18 6.23
CA LEU A 97 -2.98 12.23 5.92
C LEU A 97 -4.36 11.66 5.58
N LEU A 98 -4.44 10.38 5.21
CA LEU A 98 -5.67 9.65 4.96
C LEU A 98 -6.15 8.82 6.16
N GLU A 99 -5.35 8.70 7.23
CA GLU A 99 -5.72 8.00 8.48
C GLU A 99 -6.68 8.86 9.34
N ARG A 100 -7.85 9.17 8.78
CA ARG A 100 -8.91 9.97 9.42
C ARG A 100 -10.14 9.10 9.69
N GLY A 101 -10.94 9.49 10.69
CA GLY A 101 -12.06 8.72 11.24
C GLY A 101 -12.85 7.91 10.22
N GLU A 102 -13.59 8.57 9.32
CA GLU A 102 -14.42 7.87 8.34
C GLU A 102 -13.63 7.08 7.27
N TRP A 103 -12.34 7.36 7.08
CA TRP A 103 -11.53 6.76 6.02
C TRP A 103 -10.69 5.58 6.47
N ILE A 104 -10.51 5.37 7.78
CA ILE A 104 -9.52 4.41 8.28
C ILE A 104 -9.83 2.96 7.87
N GLN A 105 -11.11 2.57 7.87
CA GLN A 105 -11.52 1.21 7.50
C GLN A 105 -11.29 0.96 6.00
N ASP A 106 -11.74 1.91 5.18
CA ASP A 106 -11.54 1.89 3.73
C ASP A 106 -10.05 1.93 3.35
N LEU A 107 -9.26 2.74 4.06
CA LEU A 107 -7.81 2.82 3.87
C LEU A 107 -7.15 1.49 4.19
N ASN A 108 -7.47 0.88 5.34
CA ASN A 108 -6.91 -0.42 5.72
C ASN A 108 -7.24 -1.48 4.67
N LYS A 109 -8.47 -1.50 4.16
CA LYS A 109 -8.87 -2.39 3.07
C LYS A 109 -8.05 -2.14 1.80
N VAL A 110 -7.91 -0.89 1.39
CA VAL A 110 -7.09 -0.49 0.24
C VAL A 110 -5.64 -0.94 0.40
N MET A 111 -5.04 -0.72 1.57
CA MET A 111 -3.66 -1.11 1.83
C MET A 111 -3.48 -2.63 1.84
N TYR A 112 -4.43 -3.37 2.39
CA TYR A 112 -4.46 -4.83 2.32
C TYR A 112 -4.53 -5.31 0.87
N ASP A 113 -5.47 -4.77 0.09
CA ASP A 113 -5.66 -5.14 -1.31
C ASP A 113 -4.45 -4.78 -2.19
N LEU A 114 -3.79 -3.66 -1.90
CA LEU A 114 -2.53 -3.30 -2.55
C LEU A 114 -1.45 -4.31 -2.17
N ARG A 115 -1.27 -4.61 -0.87
CA ARG A 115 -0.27 -5.57 -0.39
C ARG A 115 -0.48 -6.97 -0.99
N GLU A 116 -1.73 -7.40 -1.18
CA GLU A 116 -2.04 -8.68 -1.84
C GLU A 116 -1.37 -8.81 -3.21
N LEU A 117 -1.27 -7.72 -3.99
CA LEU A 117 -0.62 -7.72 -5.31
C LEU A 117 0.86 -8.13 -5.28
N THR A 118 1.53 -8.04 -4.11
CA THR A 118 2.96 -8.39 -4.01
C THR A 118 3.20 -9.89 -3.83
N TRP A 119 2.17 -10.66 -3.47
CA TRP A 119 2.25 -12.10 -3.22
C TRP A 119 1.16 -12.92 -3.94
N ASP A 120 0.24 -12.29 -4.66
CA ASP A 120 -0.72 -12.94 -5.54
C ASP A 120 0.01 -13.66 -6.70
N LYS A 121 -0.05 -15.00 -6.69
CA LYS A 121 0.59 -15.87 -7.69
C LYS A 121 0.01 -15.71 -9.10
N THR A 122 -1.18 -15.12 -9.24
CA THR A 122 -1.80 -14.83 -10.53
C THR A 122 -1.23 -13.56 -11.19
N VAL A 123 -0.49 -12.74 -10.45
CA VAL A 123 0.22 -11.57 -10.97
C VAL A 123 1.59 -12.01 -11.49
N ALA A 124 1.79 -11.93 -12.81
CA ALA A 124 3.07 -12.31 -13.43
C ALA A 124 4.18 -11.28 -13.20
N ALA A 125 3.82 -9.99 -13.15
CA ALA A 125 4.76 -8.89 -12.93
C ALA A 125 5.27 -8.83 -11.48
N THR A 126 6.44 -8.21 -11.27
CA THR A 126 6.93 -7.92 -9.91
C THR A 126 6.30 -6.62 -9.42
N VAL A 127 5.51 -6.67 -8.35
CA VAL A 127 4.91 -5.48 -7.73
C VAL A 127 5.70 -5.07 -6.49
N LYS A 128 6.05 -3.78 -6.41
CA LYS A 128 6.73 -3.17 -5.26
C LYS A 128 5.92 -1.98 -4.78
N ILE A 129 5.58 -1.97 -3.50
CA ILE A 129 4.78 -0.91 -2.90
C ILE A 129 5.66 -0.17 -1.91
N ILE A 130 5.73 1.16 -2.06
CA ILE A 130 6.49 2.04 -1.20
C ILE A 130 5.52 3.04 -0.61
N VAL A 131 5.35 2.96 0.71
CA VAL A 131 4.46 3.82 1.47
C VAL A 131 5.30 4.71 2.36
N THR A 132 5.08 6.02 2.30
CA THR A 132 5.76 6.97 3.18
C THR A 132 4.76 7.57 4.17
N ASN A 133 5.29 7.93 5.33
CA ASN A 133 4.54 8.62 6.36
C ASN A 133 5.44 9.69 7.01
N PRO A 134 5.09 10.98 6.93
CA PRO A 134 5.85 12.06 7.58
C PRO A 134 5.69 12.09 9.11
N GLY A 135 4.82 11.27 9.70
CA GLY A 135 4.55 11.20 11.13
C GLY A 135 4.38 9.77 11.67
N LYS A 136 3.81 9.63 12.87
CA LYS A 136 3.45 8.31 13.41
C LYS A 136 2.16 7.81 12.75
N SER A 137 2.21 6.64 12.14
CA SER A 137 1.02 5.96 11.63
C SER A 137 0.16 5.51 12.80
N ARG A 138 -1.16 5.75 12.71
CA ARG A 138 -2.12 5.34 13.73
C ARG A 138 -2.77 3.99 13.45
N GLY A 139 -2.85 3.55 12.19
CA GLY A 139 -3.58 2.34 11.80
C GLY A 139 -2.81 1.41 10.86
N LEU A 140 -1.88 1.93 10.07
CA LEU A 140 -1.14 1.14 9.08
C LEU A 140 -0.12 0.16 9.69
N GLY A 141 0.27 0.37 10.95
CA GLY A 141 1.22 -0.50 11.64
C GLY A 141 0.79 -1.96 11.59
N SER A 142 -0.44 -2.29 11.93
CA SER A 142 -0.91 -3.68 11.90
C SER A 142 -0.94 -4.30 10.50
N CYS A 143 -0.99 -3.50 9.44
CA CYS A 143 -1.08 -3.99 8.06
C CYS A 143 0.29 -4.27 7.42
N ILE A 144 1.38 -3.71 7.95
CA ILE A 144 2.75 -3.87 7.43
C ILE A 144 3.60 -4.60 8.47
N ALA A 145 4.22 -5.71 8.08
CA ALA A 145 5.08 -6.48 8.97
C ALA A 145 6.29 -5.64 9.43
N SER A 146 6.80 -5.85 10.64
CA SER A 146 7.86 -5.00 11.22
C SER A 146 9.14 -5.00 10.38
N GLU A 147 9.45 -6.11 9.72
CA GLU A 147 10.56 -6.30 8.79
C GLU A 147 10.44 -5.47 7.50
N ASP A 148 9.23 -5.09 7.11
CA ASP A 148 8.95 -4.26 5.94
C ASP A 148 8.90 -2.76 6.30
N ARG A 149 9.15 -2.40 7.57
CA ARG A 149 9.14 -1.01 8.03
C ARG A 149 10.55 -0.45 8.12
N VAL A 150 10.76 0.67 7.44
CA VAL A 150 11.98 1.48 7.59
C VAL A 150 11.61 2.75 8.34
N LEU A 151 12.17 2.91 9.54
CA LEU A 151 12.08 4.15 10.30
C LEU A 151 13.25 5.05 9.91
N VAL A 152 12.93 6.23 9.36
CA VAL A 152 13.93 7.28 9.17
C VAL A 152 13.89 8.17 10.41
N PRO A 153 14.90 8.12 11.28
CA PRO A 153 14.89 8.92 12.50
C PRO A 153 14.88 10.41 12.17
N TYR A 154 13.98 11.14 12.83
CA TYR A 154 14.00 12.60 12.82
C TYR A 154 15.18 13.06 13.68
N LEU A 155 16.24 13.53 13.04
CA LEU A 155 17.37 14.15 13.72
C LEU A 155 17.01 15.62 13.95
N PRO A 156 16.77 16.08 15.19
CA PRO A 156 16.47 17.48 15.45
C PRO A 156 17.73 18.30 15.14
N SER A 157 17.69 19.06 14.05
CA SER A 157 18.68 20.09 13.69
C SER A 157 20.14 19.63 13.63
N ILE A 158 20.53 19.04 12.50
CA ILE A 158 21.89 19.24 12.00
C ILE A 158 21.82 20.48 11.10
N GLY A 159 22.27 21.63 11.59
CA GLY A 159 22.58 22.76 10.70
C GLY A 159 23.54 22.27 9.62
N ASP A 160 23.12 22.33 8.36
CA ASP A 160 23.89 22.08 7.12
C ASP A 160 24.81 20.84 7.04
N GLY A 161 24.70 19.87 7.95
CA GLY A 161 25.58 18.71 8.02
C GLY A 161 25.01 17.48 7.32
N LYS A 162 25.74 16.97 6.32
CA LYS A 162 25.43 15.71 5.63
C LYS A 162 25.25 14.55 6.61
N LEU A 163 24.19 13.77 6.40
CA LEU A 163 24.02 12.43 6.97
C LEU A 163 25.25 11.58 6.63
N THR A 164 25.91 11.03 7.64
CA THR A 164 27.02 10.08 7.47
C THR A 164 26.59 8.68 7.86
N ASP A 165 27.16 7.66 7.23
CA ASP A 165 26.84 6.24 7.47
C ASP A 165 26.99 5.83 8.95
N ARG A 166 27.87 6.52 9.68
CA ARG A 166 28.06 6.32 11.12
C ARG A 166 26.84 6.72 11.94
N MET A 167 26.13 7.76 11.53
CA MET A 167 24.95 8.26 12.26
C MET A 167 23.75 7.35 12.05
N VAL A 168 23.62 6.80 10.83
CA VAL A 168 22.61 5.80 10.48
C VAL A 168 22.82 4.53 11.31
N ASN A 169 24.03 3.98 11.35
CA ASN A 169 24.32 2.75 12.10
C ASN A 169 24.10 2.90 13.62
N LYS A 170 24.39 4.07 14.20
CA LYS A 170 24.21 4.30 15.64
C LYS A 170 22.74 4.23 16.06
N GLU A 171 21.85 4.85 15.29
CA GLU A 171 20.39 4.81 15.50
C GLU A 171 19.82 3.39 15.31
N PHE A 172 20.27 2.65 14.29
CA PHE A 172 19.86 1.25 14.08
C PHE A 172 20.19 0.34 15.27
N HIS A 173 21.33 0.55 15.93
CA HIS A 173 21.69 -0.20 17.14
C HIS A 173 20.85 0.20 18.36
N THR A 174 20.48 1.47 18.49
CA THR A 174 19.62 1.94 19.59
C THR A 174 18.19 1.40 19.46
N LEU A 175 17.64 1.32 18.24
CA LEU A 175 16.31 0.75 18.01
C LEU A 175 16.26 -0.78 18.25
N ARG A 176 17.35 -1.52 17.98
CA ARG A 176 17.46 -2.95 18.33
C ARG A 176 17.57 -3.22 19.84
N GLY A 177 18.00 -2.23 20.63
CA GLY A 177 18.18 -2.35 22.07
C GLY A 177 16.94 -1.98 22.90
N ASN A 178 15.85 -1.54 22.28
CA ASN A 178 14.68 -1.06 23.00
C ASN A 178 13.70 -2.21 23.33
N PRO A 179 13.45 -2.53 24.61
CA PRO A 179 12.59 -3.66 25.01
C PRO A 179 11.13 -3.52 24.57
N ALA A 180 10.67 -2.33 24.16
CA ALA A 180 9.34 -2.14 23.56
C ALA A 180 9.18 -2.79 22.17
N VAL A 181 10.27 -3.26 21.54
CA VAL A 181 10.28 -4.03 20.29
C VAL A 181 10.30 -5.54 20.55
N ARG A 182 10.50 -5.97 21.81
CA ARG A 182 10.38 -7.35 22.28
C ARG A 182 9.10 -7.51 23.10
N GLN A 183 7.94 -7.43 22.45
CA GLN A 183 6.76 -8.07 22.99
C GLN A 183 6.52 -9.35 22.20
N GLU A 184 6.86 -10.48 22.82
CA GLU A 184 6.30 -11.78 22.48
C GLU A 184 4.78 -11.72 22.56
N PRO A 185 4.05 -12.53 21.77
CA PRO A 185 2.59 -12.45 21.71
C PRO A 185 2.01 -12.77 23.08
N GLU A 186 1.28 -11.83 23.68
CA GLU A 186 0.44 -12.15 24.82
C GLU A 186 -0.60 -13.18 24.38
N ALA A 187 -0.70 -14.25 25.18
CA ALA A 187 -1.61 -15.36 24.98
C ALA A 187 -3.04 -14.84 24.74
N PHE A 188 -3.61 -15.29 23.63
CA PHE A 188 -5.02 -15.16 23.31
C PHE A 188 -5.78 -16.01 24.34
N ASN A 189 -6.33 -15.37 25.37
CA ASN A 189 -7.23 -16.03 26.30
C ASN A 189 -8.58 -16.27 25.63
N ASP A 190 -9.03 -17.51 25.78
CA ASP A 190 -10.27 -18.10 25.28
C ASP A 190 -11.50 -17.21 25.52
N ILE A 191 -12.28 -17.06 24.44
CA ILE A 191 -13.74 -16.91 24.55
C ILE A 191 -14.32 -18.08 23.76
N ASP A 192 -14.86 -19.02 24.51
CA ASP A 192 -15.66 -20.15 24.04
C ASP A 192 -16.74 -19.70 23.05
N SER A 193 -16.80 -20.36 21.90
CA SER A 193 -18.07 -20.83 21.35
C SER A 193 -17.82 -21.95 20.34
N GLU A 194 -18.43 -23.08 20.68
CA GLU A 194 -18.42 -24.35 19.97
C GLU A 194 -18.78 -24.21 18.49
N GLY A 195 -18.04 -24.95 17.65
CA GLY A 195 -18.27 -25.06 16.21
C GLY A 195 -17.35 -26.11 15.63
N GLU A 196 -17.74 -27.37 15.79
CA GLU A 196 -17.14 -28.56 15.20
C GLU A 196 -16.98 -28.40 13.69
N PHE A 197 -15.74 -28.29 13.19
CA PHE A 197 -15.42 -28.34 11.77
C PHE A 197 -14.58 -29.58 11.47
N ASP A 198 -15.23 -30.52 10.80
CA ASP A 198 -14.74 -31.79 10.27
C ASP A 198 -13.62 -31.57 9.23
N LEU A 199 -12.52 -32.31 9.34
CA LEU A 199 -11.24 -32.09 8.63
C LEU A 199 -10.97 -33.08 7.49
N ASP A 200 -12.00 -33.72 6.94
CA ASP A 200 -11.83 -34.83 5.99
C ASP A 200 -11.52 -34.44 4.53
N TRP A 201 -11.00 -33.24 4.24
CA TRP A 201 -10.75 -32.78 2.84
C TRP A 201 -9.27 -32.67 2.45
N LEU A 202 -8.41 -33.52 3.01
CA LEU A 202 -7.02 -33.68 2.54
C LEU A 202 -6.70 -35.13 2.12
N LEU A 203 -7.51 -35.64 1.19
CA LEU A 203 -7.12 -36.71 0.24
C LEU A 203 -7.59 -36.34 -1.17
#